data_AF-A0A9W5V661-F1
#
_entry.id   AF-A0A9W5V661-F1
#
_cell.length_a   1.000
_cell.length_b   1.000
_cell.length_c   1.000
_cell.angle_alpha   90.00
_cell.angle_beta   90.00
_cell.angle_gamma   90.00
#
_symmetry.space_group_name_H-M   'P 1'
#
loop_
_entity.id
_entity.type
_entity.pdbx_description
1 polymer ?
#
loop_
_entity_poly.entity_id
_entity_poly.type
_entity_poly.pdbx_seq_one_letter_code
_entity_poly.pdbx_strand_id
1 'polypeptide(L)' 'MKQVKEYDLAYICYYSERIALSTLGLGFEPRFSVTFLTDLIRKLKNENKFYYYKNMYVNLLND' A
#
# COMPACT_ATOMS: atom_id res chain seq x y z
N MET A 1 0.71 -15.50 -8.45
CA MET A 1 0.63 -14.05 -8.14
C MET A 1 1.38 -13.83 -6.85
N LYS A 2 2.41 -12.98 -6.81
CA LYS A 2 3.09 -12.66 -5.54
C LYS A 2 2.04 -12.08 -4.59
N GLN A 3 1.79 -12.77 -3.48
CA GLN A 3 0.89 -12.27 -2.45
C GLN A 3 1.55 -11.05 -1.84
N VAL A 4 0.93 -9.88 -2.03
CA VAL A 4 1.29 -8.66 -1.29
C VAL A 4 1.06 -8.99 0.18
N LYS A 5 2.10 -8.88 1.02
CA LYS A 5 1.98 -9.20 2.44
C LYS A 5 1.13 -8.15 3.14
N GLU A 6 0.61 -8.49 4.31
CA GLU A 6 -0.19 -7.57 5.10
C GLU A 6 0.57 -6.28 5.46
N TYR A 7 1.85 -6.39 5.81
CA TYR A 7 2.72 -5.24 6.04
C TYR A 7 2.92 -4.40 4.76
N ASP A 8 3.05 -5.03 3.59
CA ASP A 8 3.16 -4.32 2.32
C ASP A 8 1.87 -3.53 2.05
N LEU A 9 0.69 -4.10 2.35
CA LEU A 9 -0.59 -3.39 2.22
C LEU A 9 -0.65 -2.18 3.15
N ALA A 10 -0.21 -2.32 4.40
CA ALA A 10 -0.14 -1.24 5.37
C ALA A 10 0.78 -0.11 4.90
N TYR A 11 2.00 -0.46 4.48
CA TYR A 11 2.98 0.47 3.93
C TYR A 11 2.44 1.19 2.68
N ILE A 12 1.88 0.44 1.72
CA ILE A 12 1.32 1.00 0.49
C ILE A 12 0.19 1.98 0.81
N CYS A 13 -0.76 1.60 1.67
CA CYS A 13 -1.88 2.47 2.02
C CYS A 13 -1.40 3.75 2.69
N TYR A 14 -0.42 3.67 3.60
CA TYR A 14 0.12 4.84 4.28
C TYR A 14 0.90 5.78 3.36
N TYR A 15 1.81 5.26 2.54
CA TYR A 15 2.69 6.08 1.70
C TYR A 15 2.06 6.50 0.38
N SER A 16 1.00 5.82 -0.10
CA SER A 16 0.30 6.22 -1.33
C SER A 16 -0.32 7.62 -1.29
N GLU A 17 -0.56 8.17 -0.10
CA GLU A 17 -1.04 9.54 0.08
C GLU A 17 0.09 10.57 0.29
N ARG A 18 1.33 10.11 0.40
CA ARG A 18 2.49 10.93 0.77
C ARG A 18 3.51 11.06 -0.35
N ILE A 19 3.63 10.04 -1.19
CA ILE A 19 4.57 9.99 -2.31
C ILE A 19 3.88 9.48 -3.57
N ALA A 20 4.46 9.79 -4.73
CA ALA A 20 3.97 9.28 -6.01
C ALA A 20 4.03 7.75 -6.07
N LEU A 21 3.02 7.12 -6.68
CA LEU A 21 2.98 5.66 -6.83
C LEU A 21 4.17 5.11 -7.64
N SER A 22 4.70 5.89 -8.58
CA SER A 22 5.92 5.55 -9.32
C SER A 22 7.12 5.42 -8.39
N THR A 23 7.28 6.33 -7.42
CA THR A 23 8.32 6.26 -6.39
C THR A 23 8.06 5.13 -5.41
N LEU A 24 6.82 4.96 -4.98
CA LEU A 24 6.41 3.91 -4.04
C LEU A 24 6.75 2.51 -4.56
N GLY A 25 6.44 2.22 -5.83
CA GLY A 25 6.67 0.92 -6.44
C GLY A 25 8.14 0.53 -6.57
N LEU A 26 9.05 1.52 -6.59
CA LEU A 26 10.50 1.27 -6.63
C LEU A 26 11.06 0.75 -5.30
N GLY A 27 10.35 0.97 -4.19
CA GLY A 27 10.75 0.53 -2.85
C GLY A 27 10.52 -0.97 -2.58
N PHE A 28 9.96 -1.71 -3.54
CA PHE A 28 9.66 -3.14 -3.40
C PHE A 28 10.54 -4.01 -4.28
N GLU A 29 10.83 -5.22 -3.82
CA GLU A 29 11.50 -6.25 -4.61
C GLU A 29 10.65 -7.54 -4.64
N PRO A 30 10.03 -7.87 -5.79
CA PRO A 30 10.14 -7.18 -7.08
C PRO A 30 9.35 -5.88 -7.07
N ARG A 31 9.74 -4.95 -7.96
CA ARG A 31 9.08 -3.66 -8.08
C ARG A 31 7.61 -3.81 -8.46
N PHE A 32 6.77 -3.01 -7.84
CA PHE A 32 5.38 -2.90 -8.23
C PHE A 32 5.21 -1.85 -9.33
N SER A 33 4.43 -2.16 -10.37
CA SER A 33 4.09 -1.17 -11.39
C SER A 33 3.08 -0.17 -10.86
N VAL A 34 3.06 1.04 -11.43
CA VAL A 34 2.06 2.06 -11.10
C VAL A 34 0.63 1.55 -11.34
N THR A 35 0.42 0.82 -12.43
CA THR A 35 -0.88 0.21 -12.76
C THR A 35 -1.31 -0.77 -11.68
N PHE A 36 -0.40 -1.64 -11.24
CA PHE A 36 -0.68 -2.60 -10.17
C PHE A 36 -1.05 -1.89 -8.86
N LEU A 37 -0.28 -0.89 -8.44
CA LEU A 37 -0.56 -0.13 -7.22
C LEU A 37 -1.88 0.62 -7.31
N THR A 38 -2.20 1.20 -8.46
CA THR A 38 -3.46 1.92 -8.69
C THR A 38 -4.65 0.97 -8.56
N ASP A 39 -4.60 -0.19 -9.20
CA ASP A 39 -5.65 -1.20 -9.12
C ASP A 39 -5.80 -1.77 -7.71
N LEU A 40 -4.68 -2.03 -7.02
CA LEU A 40 -4.67 -2.49 -5.64
C LEU A 40 -5.34 -1.48 -4.70
N ILE A 41 -4.93 -0.21 -4.75
CA ILE A 41 -5.49 0.84 -3.91
C ILE A 41 -6.99 1.01 -4.18
N ARG A 42 -7.39 1.01 -5.46
CA ARG A 42 -8.81 1.09 -5.85
C ARG A 42 -9.61 -0.08 -5.27
N LYS A 43 -9.10 -1.30 -5.38
CA LYS A 43 -9.72 -2.50 -4.78
C LYS A 43 -9.87 -2.37 -3.27
N LEU A 44 -8.81 -1.95 -2.56
CA LEU A 44 -8.84 -1.79 -1.11
C LEU A 44 -9.82 -0.71 -0.65
N LYS A 45 -9.97 0.38 -1.41
CA LYS A 45 -10.97 1.42 -1.15
C LYS A 45 -12.39 0.88 -1.35
N ASN A 46 -12.64 0.15 -2.44
CA ASN A 46 -13.94 -0.47 -2.71
C ASN A 46 -14.33 -1.52 -1.65
N GLU A 47 -13.35 -2.21 -1.06
CA GLU A 47 -13.57 -3.17 0.03
C GLU A 47 -13.57 -2.53 1.43
N ASN A 48 -13.49 -1.19 1.54
CA ASN A 48 -13.34 -0.44 2.81
C ASN A 48 -12.13 -0.86 3.67
N LYS A 49 -11.11 -1.49 3.09
CA LYS A 49 -9.89 -1.96 3.77
C LYS A 49 -8.75 -0.96 3.73
N PHE A 50 -8.83 0.06 2.87
CA PHE A 50 -7.75 1.05 2.72
C PHE A 50 -7.41 1.75 4.05
N TYR A 51 -8.41 2.29 4.75
CA TYR A 51 -8.20 2.97 6.03
C TYR A 51 -7.77 2.01 7.15
N TYR A 52 -8.23 0.76 7.12
CA TYR A 52 -7.77 -0.27 8.05
C TYR A 52 -6.25 -0.48 7.97
N TYR A 53 -5.73 -0.73 6.76
CA TYR A 53 -4.29 -0.94 6.57
C TYR A 53 -3.47 0.33 6.81
N LYS A 54 -3.99 1.50 6.42
CA LYS A 54 -3.35 2.79 6.75
C LYS A 54 -3.20 2.98 8.26
N ASN A 55 -4.27 2.74 9.02
CA ASN A 55 -4.25 2.91 10.47
C ASN A 55 -3.37 1.86 11.17
N MET A 56 -3.32 0.64 10.66
CA MET A 56 -2.38 -0.38 11.12
C MET A 56 -0.94 0.14 11.04
N TYR A 57 -0.54 0.74 9.91
CA TYR A 57 0.80 1.32 9.78
C TYR A 57 1.03 2.48 10.75
N VAL A 58 0.04 3.36 10.92
CA VAL A 58 0.11 4.46 11.90
C VAL A 58 0.33 3.94 13.31
N ASN A 59 -0.39 2.89 13.71
CA ASN A 59 -0.24 2.30 15.03
C ASN A 59 1.16 1.70 15.21
N LEU A 60 1.69 0.99 14.21
CA LEU A 60 3.04 0.44 14.23
C LEU A 60 4.15 1.50 14.33
N LEU A 61 3.90 2.73 13.84
CA LEU A 61 4.88 3.84 13.96
C LEU A 61 4.86 4.51 15.34
N ASN A 62 3.76 4.36 16.08
CA ASN A 62 3.55 5.00 17.38
C ASN A 62 3.80 4.03 18.56
N ASP A 63 4.17 2.79 18.28
CA ASP A 63 4.53 1.72 19.23
C ASP A 63 6.07 1.69 19.43
#